data_AF-A0A0G0P2Q3-F1
#
_entry.id   AF-A0A0G0P2Q3-F1
#
_cell.length_a   1.000
_cell.length_b   1.000
_cell.length_c   1.000
_cell.angle_alpha   90.00
_cell.angle_beta   90.00
_cell.angle_gamma   90.00
#
_symmetry.space_group_name_H-M   'P 1'
#
loop_
_entity.id
_entity.type
_entity.pdbx_description
1 polymer ?
#
loop_
_entity_poly.entity_id
_entity_poly.type
_entity_poly.pdbx_seq_one_letter_code
_entity_poly.pdbx_strand_id
1 'polypeptide(L)'
;MSGTKRKFTREFKLQVVTEIESGTKTRAQITREYELSEGLVTKWVAVYRANPQTAFTGRLVASEEERLKIKIKELEWALGRKTMEVETLKFTLEGLNVKKGGFMK
;
A
#
# COMPACT_ATOMS: atom_id res chain seq x y z
N MET A 1 1.62 28.20 -8.45
CA MET A 1 1.76 27.63 -9.81
C MET A 1 1.40 26.15 -9.75
N SER A 2 0.19 25.77 -10.17
CA SER A 2 -0.21 24.35 -10.28
C SER A 2 0.52 23.73 -11.46
N GLY A 3 1.70 23.15 -11.22
CA GLY A 3 2.47 22.47 -12.24
C GLY A 3 1.76 21.19 -12.68
N THR A 4 1.31 21.15 -13.94
CA THR A 4 0.79 19.96 -14.60
C THR A 4 1.80 18.83 -14.41
N LYS A 5 1.43 17.80 -13.63
CA LYS A 5 2.32 16.66 -13.35
C LYS A 5 2.59 15.94 -14.67
N ARG A 6 3.83 16.04 -15.19
CA ARG A 6 4.26 15.24 -16.36
C ARG A 6 4.01 13.76 -16.07
N LYS A 7 3.23 13.10 -16.92
CA LYS A 7 2.98 11.65 -16.83
C LYS A 7 4.06 10.94 -17.64
N PHE A 8 4.88 10.15 -16.96
CA PHE A 8 5.88 9.29 -17.60
C PHE A 8 5.35 7.85 -17.69
N THR A 9 5.56 7.20 -18.83
CA THR A 9 5.21 5.80 -19.07
C THR A 9 6.07 4.86 -18.21
N ARG A 10 5.65 3.61 -18.06
CA ARG A 10 6.36 2.62 -17.25
C ARG A 10 7.72 2.29 -17.86
N GLU A 11 7.72 2.11 -19.16
CA GLU A 11 8.86 1.71 -19.99
C GLU A 11 9.97 2.75 -19.84
N PHE A 12 9.60 4.03 -19.89
CA PHE A 12 10.52 5.14 -19.71
C PHE A 12 11.14 5.17 -18.31
N LYS A 13 10.34 4.97 -17.25
CA LYS A 13 10.85 4.93 -15.87
C LYS A 13 11.81 3.79 -15.65
N LEU A 14 11.50 2.61 -16.20
CA LEU A 14 12.38 1.44 -16.12
C LEU A 14 13.69 1.68 -16.85
N GLN A 15 13.64 2.18 -18.08
CA GLN A 15 14.83 2.50 -18.85
C GLN A 15 15.76 3.44 -18.08
N VAL A 16 15.22 4.54 -17.55
CA VAL A 16 15.97 5.52 -16.77
C VAL A 16 16.65 4.89 -15.54
N VAL A 17 15.92 4.04 -14.80
CA VAL A 17 16.50 3.42 -13.60
C VAL A 17 17.51 2.34 -13.94
N THR A 18 17.27 1.54 -14.98
CA THR A 18 18.22 0.53 -15.45
C THR A 18 19.50 1.16 -15.98
N GLU A 19 19.44 2.29 -16.69
CA GLU A 19 20.64 3.05 -17.13
C GLU A 19 21.47 3.56 -15.94
N ILE A 20 20.81 3.92 -14.83
CA ILE A 20 21.49 4.37 -13.59
C ILE A 20 22.08 3.18 -12.82
N GLU A 21 21.31 2.11 -12.62
CA GLU A 21 21.75 0.94 -11.86
C GLU A 21 22.82 0.12 -12.62
N SER A 22 22.81 0.15 -13.95
CA SER A 22 23.88 -0.41 -14.78
C SER A 22 25.16 0.44 -14.79
N GLY A 23 25.12 1.67 -14.24
CA GLY A 23 26.24 2.60 -14.25
C GLY A 23 26.53 3.22 -15.62
N THR A 24 25.67 3.00 -16.61
CA THR A 24 25.84 3.55 -17.98
C THR A 24 25.75 5.07 -17.99
N LYS A 25 24.85 5.64 -17.17
CA LYS A 25 24.70 7.09 -17.03
C LYS A 25 24.57 7.48 -15.57
N THR A 26 25.18 8.62 -15.21
CA THR A 26 25.04 9.19 -13.87
C THR A 26 23.66 9.83 -13.70
N ARG A 27 23.18 9.89 -12.46
CA ARG A 27 21.93 10.58 -12.11
C ARG A 27 21.89 12.01 -12.65
N ALA A 28 23.02 12.74 -12.54
CA ALA A 28 23.15 14.10 -13.03
C ALA A 28 23.03 14.23 -14.56
N GLN A 29 23.57 13.27 -15.32
CA GLN A 29 23.41 13.23 -16.79
C GLN A 29 21.95 12.99 -17.18
N ILE A 30 21.29 11.99 -16.59
CA ILE A 30 19.87 11.70 -16.86
C ILE A 30 18.96 12.88 -16.51
N THR A 31 19.25 13.57 -15.40
CA THR A 31 18.49 14.74 -14.95
C THR A 31 18.55 15.86 -15.99
N ARG A 32 19.70 16.05 -16.64
CA ARG A 32 19.90 17.05 -17.70
C ARG A 32 19.34 16.60 -19.05
N GLU A 33 19.55 15.34 -19.43
CA GLU A 33 19.17 14.79 -20.73
C GLU A 33 17.65 14.69 -20.88
N TYR A 34 16.96 14.24 -19.83
CA TYR A 34 15.52 14.03 -19.84
C TYR A 34 14.73 15.14 -19.11
N GLU A 35 15.41 16.22 -18.70
CA GLU A 35 14.86 17.32 -17.89
C GLU A 35 14.03 16.82 -16.70
N LEU A 36 14.55 15.81 -16.00
CA LEU A 36 13.91 15.24 -14.81
C LEU A 36 14.36 16.00 -13.58
N SER A 37 13.56 16.01 -12.52
CA SER A 37 14.04 16.51 -11.23
C SER A 37 14.84 15.43 -10.51
N GLU A 38 15.92 15.82 -9.85
CA GLU A 38 16.78 14.88 -9.13
C GLU A 38 16.02 14.11 -8.04
N GLY A 39 15.07 14.78 -7.37
CA GLY A 39 14.17 14.15 -6.40
C GLY A 39 13.26 13.07 -7.00
N LEU A 40 12.84 13.25 -8.27
CA LEU A 40 12.03 12.26 -8.98
C LEU A 40 12.86 11.02 -9.34
N VAL A 41 14.07 11.23 -9.86
CA VAL A 41 15.02 10.15 -10.19
C VAL A 41 15.37 9.34 -8.94
N THR A 42 15.64 10.02 -7.82
CA THR A 42 15.91 9.38 -6.52
C THR A 42 14.75 8.48 -6.07
N LYS A 43 13.51 8.96 -6.18
CA LYS A 43 12.31 8.16 -5.87
C LYS A 43 12.19 6.95 -6.77
N TRP A 44 12.46 7.08 -8.07
CA TRP A 44 12.37 5.95 -9.01
C TRP A 44 13.41 4.88 -8.72
N VAL A 45 14.66 5.27 -8.43
CA VAL A 45 15.72 4.33 -8.03
C VAL A 45 15.34 3.61 -6.72
N ALA A 46 14.80 4.33 -5.72
CA ALA A 46 14.37 3.72 -4.47
C ALA A 46 13.24 2.70 -4.67
N VAL A 47 12.24 3.03 -5.51
CA VAL A 47 11.13 2.12 -5.85
C VAL A 47 11.64 0.87 -6.57
N TYR A 48 12.58 1.03 -7.50
CA TYR A 48 13.18 -0.08 -8.22
C TYR A 48 14.02 -0.98 -7.32
N ARG A 49 14.86 -0.41 -6.44
CA ARG A 49 15.64 -1.19 -5.47
C ARG A 49 14.77 -1.94 -4.48
N ALA A 50 13.64 -1.36 -4.07
CA ALA A 50 12.71 -2.02 -3.17
C ALA A 50 12.03 -3.23 -3.82
N ASN A 51 11.63 -3.13 -5.10
CA ASN A 51 11.01 -4.23 -5.83
C ASN A 51 11.26 -4.12 -7.35
N PRO A 52 12.36 -4.71 -7.88
CA PRO A 52 12.71 -4.59 -9.29
C PRO A 52 11.65 -5.19 -10.23
N GLN A 53 11.01 -6.29 -9.81
CA GLN A 53 10.07 -7.08 -10.62
C GLN A 53 8.69 -6.41 -10.78
N THR A 54 8.23 -5.67 -9.77
CA THR A 54 6.92 -4.99 -9.77
C THR A 54 7.04 -3.46 -9.85
N ALA A 55 8.26 -2.96 -10.04
CA ALA A 55 8.51 -1.54 -10.20
C ALA A 55 7.65 -0.98 -11.36
N PHE A 56 6.93 0.10 -11.05
CA PHE A 56 6.14 0.89 -12.01
C PHE A 56 4.99 0.15 -12.71
N THR A 57 4.62 -1.07 -12.32
CA THR A 57 3.44 -1.77 -12.84
C THR A 57 2.16 -1.12 -12.30
N GLY A 58 1.57 -0.17 -13.03
CA GLY A 58 0.14 0.19 -13.10
C GLY A 58 -0.64 0.53 -11.81
N ARG A 59 -0.53 -0.26 -10.74
CA ARG A 59 -0.76 0.21 -9.39
C ARG A 59 0.32 1.23 -9.10
N LEU A 60 -0.05 2.51 -9.20
CA LEU A 60 0.56 3.56 -8.38
C LEU A 60 1.01 2.90 -7.09
N VAL A 61 2.32 2.92 -6.84
CA VAL A 61 2.88 2.57 -5.53
C VAL A 61 2.06 3.40 -4.57
N ALA A 62 1.03 2.79 -3.99
CA ALA A 62 0.05 3.49 -3.19
C ALA A 62 0.88 4.23 -2.16
N SER A 63 0.62 5.53 -2.00
CA SER A 63 1.32 6.30 -0.97
C SER A 63 1.21 5.52 0.34
N GLU A 64 2.18 5.66 1.22
CA GLU A 64 2.12 5.00 2.51
C GLU A 64 0.76 5.25 3.19
N GLU A 65 0.20 6.44 3.01
CA GLU A 65 -1.15 6.84 3.41
C GLU A 65 -2.26 5.98 2.76
N GLU A 66 -2.23 5.71 1.45
CA GLU A 66 -3.22 4.83 0.81
C GLU A 66 -3.09 3.38 1.31
N ARG A 67 -1.88 2.88 1.55
CA ARG A 67 -1.68 1.52 2.10
C ARG A 67 -2.22 1.42 3.51
N LEU A 68 -1.93 2.43 4.33
CA LEU A 68 -2.45 2.53 5.69
C LEU A 68 -3.97 2.63 5.69
N LYS A 69 -4.59 3.40 4.78
CA LYS A 69 -6.05 3.45 4.63
C LYS A 69 -6.67 2.11 4.28
N ILE A 70 -6.07 1.37 3.34
CA ILE A 70 -6.52 0.01 3.01
C ILE A 70 -6.41 -0.90 4.24
N LYS A 71 -5.28 -0.81 4.97
CA LYS A 71 -5.05 -1.63 6.15
C LYS A 71 -6.03 -1.32 7.29
N ILE A 72 -6.31 -0.03 7.52
CA ILE A 72 -7.31 0.42 8.50
C ILE A 72 -8.67 -0.18 8.17
N LYS A 73 -9.12 -0.07 6.91
CA LYS A 73 -10.41 -0.62 6.49
C LYS A 73 -10.50 -2.15 6.69
N GLU A 74 -9.43 -2.88 6.36
CA GLU A 74 -9.36 -4.32 6.61
C GLU A 74 -9.46 -4.65 8.10
N LEU A 75 -8.76 -3.89 8.95
CA LEU A 75 -8.78 -4.08 10.40
C LEU A 75 -10.15 -3.73 11.00
N GLU A 76 -10.79 -2.66 10.54
CA GLU A 76 -12.15 -2.28 10.95
C GLU A 76 -13.15 -3.38 10.62
N TRP A 77 -13.08 -3.97 9.42
CA TRP A 77 -13.92 -5.10 9.05
C TRP A 77 -13.64 -6.36 9.88
N ALA A 78 -12.38 -6.66 10.16
CA ALA A 78 -12.01 -7.79 11.00
C ALA A 78 -12.52 -7.59 12.44
N LEU A 79 -12.39 -6.38 12.98
CA LEU A 79 -12.88 -6.01 14.30
C LEU A 79 -14.40 -6.16 14.37
N GLY A 80 -15.14 -5.65 13.38
CA GLY A 80 -16.60 -5.78 13.33
C GLY A 80 -17.06 -7.24 13.37
N ARG A 81 -16.43 -8.12 12.59
CA ARG A 81 -16.73 -9.56 12.64
C ARG A 81 -16.49 -10.17 14.02
N LYS A 82 -15.38 -9.81 14.66
CA LYS A 82 -15.05 -10.31 16.00
C LYS A 82 -15.98 -9.78 17.07
N THR A 83 -16.42 -8.53 16.97
CA THR A 83 -17.44 -7.97 17.88
C THR A 83 -18.75 -8.73 17.76
N MET A 84 -19.23 -9.00 16.54
CA MET A 84 -20.45 -9.79 16.32
C MET A 84 -20.33 -11.21 16.87
N GLU A 85 -19.16 -11.84 16.71
CA GLU A 85 -18.89 -13.18 17.26
C GLU A 85 -18.96 -13.15 18.79
N VAL A 86 -18.33 -12.17 19.43
CA VAL A 86 -18.38 -12.01 20.90
C VAL A 86 -19.80 -11.73 21.39
N GLU A 87 -20.56 -10.86 20.72
CA GLU A 87 -21.94 -10.57 21.09
C GLU A 87 -22.83 -11.82 20.96
N THR A 88 -22.67 -12.57 19.88
CA THR A 88 -23.39 -13.83 19.67
C THR A 88 -23.05 -14.84 20.76
N LEU A 89 -21.76 -15.00 21.09
CA LEU A 89 -21.30 -15.91 22.15
C LEU A 89 -21.87 -15.50 23.51
N LYS A 90 -21.83 -14.21 23.86
CA LYS A 90 -22.43 -13.70 25.11
C LYS A 90 -23.93 -13.97 25.17
N PHE A 91 -24.65 -13.68 24.09
CA PHE A 91 -26.09 -13.94 24.00
C PHE A 91 -26.43 -15.43 24.19
N THR A 92 -25.68 -16.33 23.53
CA THR A 92 -25.88 -17.78 23.71
C THR A 92 -25.57 -18.23 25.14
N LEU A 93 -24.52 -17.68 25.75
CA LEU A 93 -24.13 -18.00 27.12
C LEU A 93 -25.19 -17.56 28.13
N GLU A 94 -25.71 -16.34 28.00
CA GLU A 94 -26.81 -15.83 28.81
C GLU A 94 -28.06 -16.71 28.67
N GLY A 95 -28.44 -17.07 27.45
CA GLY A 95 -29.57 -17.98 27.19
C GLY A 95 -29.39 -19.38 27.80
N LEU A 96 -28.16 -19.90 27.84
CA LEU A 96 -27.84 -21.18 28.50
C LEU A 96 -27.87 -21.07 30.03
N ASN A 97 -27.40 -19.94 30.59
CA ASN A 97 -27.43 -19.70 32.03
C ASN A 97 -28.86 -19.56 32.56
N VAL A 98 -29.75 -18.93 31.79
CA VAL A 98 -31.19 -18.83 32.09
C VAL A 98 -31.86 -20.22 32.06
N LYS A 99 -31.49 -21.09 31.12
CA LYS A 99 -32.04 -22.47 31.04
C LYS A 99 -31.59 -23.36 32.21
N LYS A 100 -30.36 -23.21 32.71
CA LYS A 100 -29.89 -23.96 33.90
C LYS A 100 -30.66 -23.60 35.17
N GLY A 101 -31.11 -22.36 35.34
CA GLY A 101 -31.93 -21.93 36.47
C GLY A 101 -33.39 -22.40 36.42
N GLY A 102 -33.91 -22.70 35.22
CA GLY A 102 -35.30 -23.17 35.02
C GLY A 102 -35.52 -24.67 35.17
N PHE A 103 -34.45 -25.48 35.17
CA PHE A 103 -34.51 -26.94 35.33
C PHE A 103 -34.34 -27.42 36.79
N MET A 104 -34.15 -26.49 37.75
CA MET A 104 -34.19 -26.79 39.19
C MET A 104 -35.53 -26.30 39.78
N LYS A 105 -36.61 -26.99 39.47
CA LYS A 105 -37.86 -26.98 40.25
C LYS A 105 -38.44 -28.38 40.29
#